data_AF-A0A920NBH4-F1
#
_entry.id   AF-A0A920NBH4-F1
#
_cell.length_a   1.000
_cell.length_b   1.000
_cell.length_c   1.000
_cell.angle_alpha   90.00
_cell.angle_beta   90.00
_cell.angle_gamma   90.00
#
_symmetry.space_group_name_H-M   'P 1'
#
loop_
_entity.id
_entity.type
_entity.pdbx_description
1 polymer ?
#
loop_
_entity_poly.entity_id
_entity_poly.type
_entity_poly.pdbx_seq_one_letter_code
_entity_poly.pdbx_strand_id
1 'polypeptide(L)'
;MAEFLNSIPTLLFLIILPAFTSVILIVIPSRFAKAIRCVSLGCSSFVSMLTVVLFFSFDQSVTGVQFSDRYEWLSIPGPWGSGEGAISLILGVDGVGVTMVLLTGIVMLAGTLISWNISKFQKDFFVLYFLLLSGVFGVFVSYDLFFFFFFYELSVLPMYLLISKWGSDSKFATFVRSSEYSALKLTLVLVGASVLIWVSIVAIFVQAELGSFDINQIQENGIGQLSVQFQNIFFLCLMLGFGVLAGMWPFHTWSPDGHVAAPTAVSMVHAGVLMKLGAFGILRLQLP
;
A
#
# COMPACT_ATOMS: atom_id res chain seq x y z
N MET A 1 13.53 -23.13 -7.57
CA MET A 1 12.86 -22.25 -6.58
C MET A 1 11.96 -21.24 -7.29
N ALA A 2 12.48 -20.45 -8.23
CA ALA A 2 11.66 -19.52 -9.03
C ALA A 2 10.48 -20.20 -9.75
N GLU A 3 10.69 -21.37 -10.38
CA GLU A 3 9.59 -22.15 -11.00
C GLU A 3 8.50 -22.56 -10.00
N PHE A 4 8.89 -22.89 -8.76
CA PHE A 4 7.94 -23.24 -7.70
C PHE A 4 7.13 -22.01 -7.25
N LEU A 5 7.79 -20.85 -7.10
CA LEU A 5 7.11 -19.59 -6.78
C LEU A 5 6.19 -19.10 -7.90
N ASN A 6 6.49 -19.42 -9.17
CA ASN A 6 5.61 -19.15 -10.30
C ASN A 6 4.42 -20.12 -10.37
N SER A 7 4.56 -21.33 -9.81
CA SER A 7 3.48 -22.32 -9.77
C SER A 7 2.44 -22.07 -8.67
N ILE A 8 2.73 -21.15 -7.74
CA ILE A 8 1.90 -20.83 -6.57
C ILE A 8 1.65 -19.31 -6.60
N PRO A 9 0.45 -18.83 -6.24
CA PRO A 9 0.13 -17.40 -6.27
C PRO A 9 0.82 -16.64 -5.12
N THR A 10 2.14 -16.52 -5.21
CA THR A 10 3.02 -16.03 -4.15
C THR A 10 2.71 -14.59 -3.79
N LEU A 11 2.50 -13.74 -4.79
CA LEU A 11 2.18 -12.32 -4.57
C LEU A 11 0.80 -12.15 -3.93
N LEU A 12 -0.16 -13.00 -4.31
CA LEU A 12 -1.47 -13.00 -3.68
C LEU A 12 -1.38 -13.37 -2.19
N PHE A 13 -0.52 -14.32 -1.83
CA PHE A 13 -0.31 -14.68 -0.42
C PHE A 13 0.30 -13.55 0.42
N LEU A 14 1.15 -12.69 -0.16
CA LEU A 14 1.66 -11.50 0.53
C LEU A 14 0.53 -10.54 0.96
N ILE A 15 -0.54 -10.46 0.17
CA ILE A 15 -1.70 -9.61 0.45
C ILE A 15 -2.69 -10.32 1.38
N ILE A 16 -3.05 -11.57 1.04
CA ILE A 16 -4.12 -12.30 1.72
C ILE A 16 -3.71 -12.75 3.12
N LEU A 17 -2.46 -13.20 3.35
CA LEU A 17 -2.08 -13.73 4.66
C LEU A 17 -2.18 -12.68 5.79
N PRO A 18 -1.70 -11.42 5.61
CA PRO A 18 -1.96 -10.37 6.58
C PRO A 18 -3.46 -10.08 6.76
N ALA A 19 -4.21 -9.90 5.67
CA ALA A 19 -5.65 -9.62 5.76
C ALA A 19 -6.44 -10.74 6.45
N PHE A 20 -6.12 -11.99 6.13
CA PHE A 20 -6.72 -13.16 6.75
C PHE A 20 -6.34 -13.29 8.22
N THR A 21 -5.11 -12.92 8.58
CA THR A 21 -4.68 -12.84 9.99
C THR A 21 -5.51 -11.81 10.74
N SER A 22 -5.82 -10.65 10.17
CA SER A 22 -6.76 -9.70 10.77
C SER A 22 -8.13 -10.33 11.05
N VAL A 23 -8.68 -11.11 10.12
CA VAL A 23 -9.96 -11.83 10.30
C VAL A 23 -9.87 -12.87 11.41
N ILE A 24 -8.82 -13.69 11.44
CA ILE A 24 -8.59 -14.68 12.50
C ILE A 24 -8.53 -14.01 13.87
N LEU A 25 -7.78 -12.90 13.97
CA LEU A 25 -7.61 -12.17 15.22
C LEU A 25 -8.93 -11.60 15.76
N ILE A 26 -9.88 -11.20 14.89
CA ILE A 26 -11.21 -10.74 15.31
C ILE A 26 -11.96 -11.84 16.07
N VAL A 27 -11.87 -13.08 15.59
CA VAL A 27 -12.56 -14.25 16.17
C VAL A 27 -11.94 -14.68 17.50
N ILE A 28 -10.64 -14.43 17.72
CA ILE A 28 -9.97 -14.77 18.97
C ILE A 28 -10.44 -13.82 20.10
N PRO A 29 -10.98 -14.35 21.22
CA PRO A 29 -11.37 -13.51 22.35
C PRO A 29 -10.19 -12.75 22.95
N SER A 30 -10.38 -11.46 23.27
CA SER A 30 -9.31 -10.56 23.74
C SER A 30 -8.60 -11.02 25.02
N ARG A 31 -9.20 -11.92 25.80
CA ARG A 31 -8.59 -12.55 26.99
C ARG A 31 -7.39 -13.44 26.65
N PHE A 32 -7.30 -13.95 25.43
CA PHE A 32 -6.22 -14.85 24.99
C PHE A 32 -5.05 -14.07 24.37
N ALA A 33 -4.46 -13.14 25.13
CA ALA A 33 -3.38 -12.27 24.66
C ALA A 33 -2.17 -13.03 24.09
N LYS A 34 -1.81 -14.18 24.69
CA LYS A 34 -0.73 -15.04 24.17
C LYS A 34 -1.06 -15.59 22.77
N ALA A 35 -2.29 -16.05 22.55
CA ALA A 35 -2.71 -16.58 21.25
C ALA A 35 -2.66 -15.49 20.17
N ILE A 36 -3.15 -14.29 20.48
CA ILE A 36 -3.06 -13.12 19.58
C ILE A 36 -1.61 -12.86 19.17
N ARG A 37 -0.69 -12.79 20.13
CA ARG A 37 0.75 -12.55 19.87
C ARG A 37 1.39 -13.65 19.03
N CYS A 38 1.10 -14.92 19.35
CA CYS A 38 1.65 -16.06 18.62
C CYS A 38 1.13 -16.14 17.19
N VAL A 39 -0.17 -15.91 16.97
CA VAL A 39 -0.76 -15.86 15.62
C VAL A 39 -0.16 -14.73 14.81
N SER A 40 -0.07 -13.52 15.39
CA SER A 40 0.57 -12.37 14.75
C SER A 40 2.03 -12.66 14.38
N LEU A 41 2.81 -13.21 15.30
CA LEU A 41 4.22 -13.54 15.04
C LEU A 41 4.37 -14.63 13.98
N GLY A 42 3.50 -15.65 14.02
CA GLY A 42 3.49 -16.73 13.02
C GLY A 42 3.26 -16.18 11.61
N CYS A 43 2.23 -15.34 11.43
CA CYS A 43 1.97 -14.69 10.15
C CYS A 43 3.14 -13.81 9.70
N SER A 44 3.65 -12.93 10.56
CA SER A 44 4.71 -12.00 10.16
C SER A 44 6.03 -12.69 9.86
N SER A 45 6.37 -13.75 10.58
CA SER A 45 7.56 -14.56 10.32
C SER A 45 7.44 -15.30 8.99
N PHE A 46 6.28 -15.91 8.72
CA PHE A 46 6.04 -16.62 7.47
C PHE A 46 6.05 -15.67 6.26
N VAL A 47 5.35 -14.54 6.35
CA VAL A 47 5.33 -13.53 5.27
C VAL A 47 6.73 -12.94 5.06
N SER A 48 7.46 -12.59 6.12
CA SER A 48 8.83 -12.08 6.02
C SER A 48 9.78 -13.10 5.38
N MET A 49 9.63 -14.38 5.71
CA MET A 49 10.39 -15.44 5.03
C MET A 49 10.03 -15.53 3.54
N LEU A 50 8.75 -15.41 3.19
CA LEU A 50 8.30 -15.42 1.80
C LEU A 50 8.88 -14.25 1.00
N THR A 51 8.95 -13.04 1.58
CA THR A 51 9.55 -11.88 0.90
C THR A 51 11.05 -12.04 0.69
N VAL A 52 11.77 -12.66 1.63
CA VAL A 52 13.19 -13.00 1.48
C VAL A 52 13.40 -14.02 0.35
N VAL A 53 12.59 -15.08 0.32
CA VAL A 53 12.66 -16.10 -0.72
C VAL A 53 12.34 -15.51 -2.10
N LEU A 54 11.33 -14.64 -2.19
CA LEU A 54 10.99 -13.92 -3.41
C LEU A 54 12.15 -13.05 -3.91
N PHE A 55 12.77 -12.27 -3.01
CA PHE A 55 13.89 -11.39 -3.37
C PHE A 55 15.10 -12.15 -3.94
N PHE A 56 15.48 -13.27 -3.34
CA PHE A 56 16.59 -14.09 -3.86
C PHE A 56 16.21 -14.92 -5.09
N SER A 57 14.92 -15.08 -5.38
CA SER A 57 14.44 -15.79 -6.58
C SER A 57 14.24 -14.86 -7.78
N PHE A 58 14.31 -13.55 -7.58
CA PHE A 58 14.17 -12.55 -8.64
C PHE A 58 15.38 -12.56 -9.59
N ASP A 59 15.13 -12.69 -10.89
CA ASP A 59 16.19 -12.74 -11.90
C ASP A 59 16.55 -11.32 -12.37
N GLN A 60 17.74 -10.85 -12.00
CA GLN A 60 18.20 -9.50 -12.38
C GLN A 60 18.60 -9.38 -13.86
N SER A 61 18.74 -10.50 -14.58
CA SER A 61 19.10 -10.50 -16.00
C SER A 61 17.90 -10.25 -16.93
N VAL A 62 16.68 -10.44 -16.43
CA VAL A 62 15.44 -10.27 -17.19
C VAL A 62 14.85 -8.89 -16.91
N THR A 63 14.65 -8.10 -17.96
CA THR A 63 13.95 -6.81 -17.87
C THR A 63 12.44 -7.00 -17.84
N GLY A 64 11.75 -6.23 -17.01
CA GLY A 64 10.29 -6.23 -16.93
C GLY A 64 9.73 -6.88 -15.65
N VAL A 65 8.45 -7.24 -15.71
CA VAL A 65 7.67 -7.75 -14.58
C VAL A 65 7.83 -9.27 -14.45
N GLN A 66 8.09 -9.75 -13.24
CA GLN A 66 8.21 -11.16 -12.89
C GLN A 66 7.13 -11.58 -11.89
N PHE A 67 6.94 -12.90 -11.74
CA PHE A 67 5.95 -13.49 -10.84
C PHE A 67 4.53 -12.94 -11.09
N SER A 68 4.12 -12.89 -12.37
CA SER A 68 2.86 -12.27 -12.75
C SER A 68 1.67 -13.22 -12.60
N ASP A 69 0.62 -12.74 -11.94
CA ASP A 69 -0.67 -13.42 -11.81
C ASP A 69 -1.79 -12.45 -12.24
N ARG A 70 -2.84 -12.97 -12.88
CA ARG A 70 -4.01 -12.18 -13.27
C ARG A 70 -5.29 -12.85 -12.80
N TYR A 71 -6.12 -12.11 -12.07
CA TYR A 71 -7.46 -12.54 -11.67
C TYR A 71 -8.48 -11.51 -12.16
N GLU A 72 -9.35 -11.90 -13.08
CA GLU A 72 -10.41 -11.04 -13.57
C GLU A 72 -11.43 -10.75 -12.46
N TRP A 73 -11.86 -9.49 -12.33
CA TRP A 73 -12.76 -9.07 -11.26
C TRP A 73 -14.08 -8.50 -11.78
N LEU A 74 -14.03 -7.39 -12.54
CA LEU A 74 -15.24 -6.71 -13.00
C LEU A 74 -15.06 -6.11 -14.40
N SER A 75 -16.04 -6.37 -15.25
CA SER A 75 -16.20 -5.73 -16.56
C SER A 75 -17.00 -4.44 -16.44
N ILE A 76 -16.59 -3.39 -17.15
CA ILE A 76 -17.23 -2.07 -17.18
C ILE A 76 -17.58 -1.72 -18.64
N PRO A 77 -18.72 -2.20 -19.15
CA PRO A 77 -19.17 -1.88 -20.50
C PRO A 77 -19.47 -0.37 -20.62
N GLY A 78 -19.14 0.22 -21.76
CA GLY A 78 -19.43 1.64 -22.02
C GLY A 78 -18.76 2.17 -23.28
N PRO A 79 -18.77 3.49 -23.50
CA PRO A 79 -18.19 4.13 -24.69
C PRO A 79 -16.65 4.09 -24.74
N TRP A 80 -16.00 3.59 -23.69
CA TRP A 80 -14.55 3.60 -23.47
C TRP A 80 -13.84 2.31 -23.89
N GLY A 81 -14.41 1.48 -24.78
CA GLY A 81 -13.78 0.25 -25.29
C GLY A 81 -14.57 -1.03 -24.99
N SER A 82 -13.94 -2.20 -25.04
CA SER A 82 -14.61 -3.49 -24.77
C SER A 82 -15.15 -3.56 -23.34
N GLY A 83 -14.40 -3.01 -22.38
CA GLY A 83 -14.74 -3.02 -20.96
C GLY A 83 -14.71 -4.42 -20.33
N GLU A 84 -14.37 -5.47 -21.08
CA GLU A 84 -14.25 -6.83 -20.57
C GLU A 84 -13.00 -6.96 -19.71
N GLY A 85 -13.16 -7.39 -18.46
CA GLY A 85 -12.05 -7.49 -17.51
C GLY A 85 -11.41 -6.13 -17.17
N ALA A 86 -12.17 -5.04 -17.33
CA ALA A 86 -11.70 -3.67 -17.12
C ALA A 86 -10.94 -3.50 -15.81
N ILE A 87 -11.49 -4.03 -14.71
CA ILE A 87 -10.79 -4.15 -13.43
C ILE A 87 -10.37 -5.61 -13.27
N SER A 88 -9.07 -5.83 -13.13
CA SER A 88 -8.48 -7.13 -12.87
C SER A 88 -7.44 -7.02 -11.76
N LEU A 89 -7.37 -7.98 -10.85
CA LEU A 89 -6.26 -8.04 -9.90
C LEU A 89 -5.04 -8.58 -10.64
N ILE A 90 -4.25 -7.68 -11.20
CA ILE A 90 -3.01 -7.97 -11.90
C ILE A 90 -1.87 -7.78 -10.90
N LEU A 91 -1.19 -8.86 -10.58
CA LEU A 91 -0.06 -8.88 -9.67
C LEU A 91 1.22 -9.11 -10.44
N GLY A 92 2.31 -8.49 -9.98
CA GLY A 92 3.65 -8.69 -10.52
C GLY A 92 4.68 -7.93 -9.69
N VAL A 93 5.96 -8.18 -9.92
CA VAL A 93 7.04 -7.40 -9.30
C VAL A 93 8.14 -7.11 -10.31
N ASP A 94 8.65 -5.88 -10.28
CA ASP A 94 9.88 -5.46 -10.94
C ASP A 94 10.99 -5.27 -9.89
N GLY A 95 12.17 -4.80 -10.30
CA GLY A 95 13.32 -4.62 -9.40
C GLY A 95 13.05 -3.66 -8.23
N VAL A 96 12.29 -2.58 -8.45
CA VAL A 96 11.90 -1.66 -7.37
C VAL A 96 10.85 -2.32 -6.47
N GLY A 97 9.82 -2.94 -7.06
CA GLY A 97 8.74 -3.62 -6.34
C GLY A 97 9.26 -4.72 -5.42
N VAL A 98 10.14 -5.61 -5.91
CA VAL A 98 10.68 -6.71 -5.09
C VAL A 98 11.50 -6.20 -3.90
N THR A 99 12.24 -5.10 -4.08
CA THR A 99 13.00 -4.46 -3.00
C THR A 99 12.06 -3.88 -1.93
N MET A 100 10.98 -3.22 -2.35
CA MET A 100 9.98 -2.68 -1.43
C MET A 100 9.19 -3.77 -0.70
N VAL A 101 8.88 -4.87 -1.39
CA VAL A 101 8.26 -6.06 -0.78
C VAL A 101 9.16 -6.67 0.30
N LEU A 102 10.46 -6.82 0.03
CA LEU A 102 11.43 -7.28 1.03
C LEU A 102 11.45 -6.36 2.26
N LEU A 103 11.58 -5.05 2.03
CA LEU A 103 11.59 -4.05 3.10
C LEU A 103 10.32 -4.12 3.95
N THR A 104 9.16 -4.28 3.29
CA THR A 104 7.86 -4.43 3.97
C THR A 104 7.85 -5.64 4.88
N GLY A 105 8.33 -6.80 4.41
CA GLY A 105 8.42 -8.02 5.22
C GLY A 105 9.35 -7.90 6.43
N ILE A 106 10.47 -7.21 6.29
CA ILE A 106 11.41 -6.96 7.42
C ILE A 106 10.74 -6.06 8.46
N VAL A 107 10.14 -4.95 8.03
CA VAL A 107 9.50 -3.99 8.93
C VAL A 107 8.26 -4.58 9.59
N MET A 108 7.49 -5.41 8.87
CA MET A 108 6.35 -6.16 9.41
C MET A 108 6.75 -7.09 10.57
N LEU A 109 7.84 -7.85 10.41
CA LEU A 109 8.31 -8.75 11.46
C LEU A 109 8.80 -7.97 12.68
N ALA A 110 9.66 -6.97 12.47
CA ALA A 110 10.20 -6.14 13.54
C ALA A 110 9.08 -5.36 14.27
N GLY A 111 8.14 -4.79 13.53
CA GLY A 111 6.99 -4.09 14.06
C GLY A 111 6.03 -5.01 14.82
N THR A 112 5.88 -6.27 14.39
CA THR A 112 5.12 -7.28 15.16
C THR A 112 5.79 -7.57 16.49
N LEU A 113 7.11 -7.79 16.51
CA LEU A 113 7.87 -8.10 17.73
C LEU A 113 7.82 -6.96 18.76
N ILE A 114 8.04 -5.71 18.34
CA ILE A 114 7.99 -4.57 19.27
C ILE A 114 6.57 -4.33 19.81
N SER A 115 5.53 -4.65 19.01
CA SER A 115 4.12 -4.51 19.40
C SER A 115 3.65 -5.51 20.46
N TRP A 116 4.48 -6.47 20.85
CA TRP A 116 4.19 -7.34 22.00
C TRP A 116 4.10 -6.55 23.31
N ASN A 117 4.71 -5.36 23.36
CA ASN A 117 4.64 -4.43 24.49
C ASN A 117 3.32 -3.64 24.56
N ILE A 118 2.44 -3.73 23.55
CA ILE A 118 1.12 -3.11 23.60
C ILE A 118 0.26 -3.84 24.65
N SER A 119 -0.13 -3.12 25.70
CA SER A 119 -0.88 -3.66 26.84
C SER A 119 -2.40 -3.47 26.72
N LYS A 120 -2.86 -2.40 26.08
CA LYS A 120 -4.28 -2.06 25.94
C LYS A 120 -4.77 -2.34 24.52
N PHE A 121 -5.97 -2.93 24.43
CA PHE A 121 -6.64 -3.20 23.14
C PHE A 121 -5.74 -3.93 22.13
N GLN A 122 -4.87 -4.83 22.60
CA GLN A 122 -3.82 -5.45 21.78
C GLN A 122 -4.36 -6.20 20.55
N LYS A 123 -5.55 -6.80 20.67
CA LYS A 123 -6.25 -7.44 19.55
C LYS A 123 -6.50 -6.45 18.42
N ASP A 124 -7.13 -5.33 18.75
CA ASP A 124 -7.56 -4.32 17.78
C ASP A 124 -6.35 -3.65 17.11
N PHE A 125 -5.26 -3.47 17.86
CA PHE A 125 -3.98 -3.02 17.31
C PHE A 125 -3.49 -3.94 16.20
N PHE A 126 -3.39 -5.26 16.47
CA PHE A 126 -2.88 -6.19 15.47
C PHE A 126 -3.83 -6.32 14.27
N VAL A 127 -5.15 -6.33 14.48
CA VAL A 127 -6.14 -6.35 13.39
C VAL A 127 -5.89 -5.21 12.40
N LEU A 128 -5.74 -3.98 12.90
CA LEU A 128 -5.48 -2.81 12.07
C LEU A 128 -4.07 -2.82 11.47
N TYR A 129 -3.09 -3.30 12.22
CA TYR A 129 -1.70 -3.39 11.79
C TYR A 129 -1.51 -4.34 10.60
N PHE A 130 -2.11 -5.53 10.65
CA PHE A 130 -2.05 -6.49 9.54
C PHE A 130 -2.90 -6.05 8.34
N LEU A 131 -4.03 -5.34 8.58
CA LEU A 131 -4.84 -4.79 7.49
C LEU A 131 -4.07 -3.69 6.73
N LEU A 132 -3.39 -2.81 7.47
CA LEU A 132 -2.49 -1.80 6.91
C LEU A 132 -1.41 -2.46 6.05
N LEU A 133 -0.72 -3.48 6.58
CA LEU A 133 0.36 -4.16 5.88
C LEU A 133 -0.12 -4.91 4.63
N SER A 134 -1.34 -5.48 4.65
CA SER A 134 -1.98 -6.05 3.45
C SER A 134 -2.08 -5.00 2.33
N GLY A 135 -2.53 -3.78 2.67
CA GLY A 135 -2.55 -2.66 1.73
C GLY A 135 -1.16 -2.29 1.22
N VAL A 136 -0.17 -2.19 2.12
CA VAL A 136 1.21 -1.86 1.73
C VAL A 136 1.80 -2.88 0.75
N PHE A 137 1.64 -4.18 1.01
CA PHE A 137 2.06 -5.21 0.06
C PHE A 137 1.32 -5.05 -1.28
N GLY A 138 -0.01 -4.89 -1.23
CA GLY A 138 -0.85 -4.77 -2.42
C GLY A 138 -0.40 -3.65 -3.36
N VAL A 139 -0.02 -2.49 -2.84
CA VAL A 139 0.48 -1.38 -3.69
C VAL A 139 1.74 -1.79 -4.46
N PHE A 140 2.72 -2.41 -3.80
CA PHE A 140 4.00 -2.73 -4.45
C PHE A 140 3.91 -3.83 -5.50
N VAL A 141 2.88 -4.67 -5.43
CA VAL A 141 2.69 -5.79 -6.35
C VAL A 141 1.60 -5.56 -7.39
N SER A 142 0.81 -4.48 -7.31
CA SER A 142 -0.33 -4.27 -8.22
C SER A 142 0.07 -3.57 -9.52
N TYR A 143 -0.44 -4.10 -10.63
CA TYR A 143 -0.30 -3.57 -12.00
C TYR A 143 -1.64 -3.11 -12.61
N ASP A 144 -2.70 -3.08 -11.82
CA ASP A 144 -3.99 -2.50 -12.19
C ASP A 144 -4.22 -1.22 -11.38
N LEU A 145 -4.54 -0.10 -12.04
CA LEU A 145 -4.69 1.22 -11.44
C LEU A 145 -5.76 1.25 -10.34
N PHE A 146 -6.87 0.53 -10.51
CA PHE A 146 -7.94 0.48 -9.51
C PHE A 146 -7.44 -0.24 -8.26
N PHE A 147 -6.86 -1.43 -8.40
CA PHE A 147 -6.34 -2.18 -7.25
C PHE A 147 -5.14 -1.50 -6.61
N PHE A 148 -4.27 -0.87 -7.40
CA PHE A 148 -3.19 -0.04 -6.90
C PHE A 148 -3.72 1.06 -5.97
N PHE A 149 -4.73 1.80 -6.41
CA PHE A 149 -5.37 2.84 -5.58
C PHE A 149 -6.13 2.27 -4.38
N PHE A 150 -6.83 1.15 -4.55
CA PHE A 150 -7.53 0.47 -3.46
C PHE A 150 -6.57 0.08 -2.34
N PHE A 151 -5.45 -0.56 -2.67
CA PHE A 151 -4.44 -0.95 -1.69
C PHE A 151 -3.71 0.26 -1.09
N TYR A 152 -3.53 1.33 -1.87
CA TYR A 152 -3.00 2.59 -1.39
C TYR A 152 -3.88 3.15 -0.27
N GLU A 153 -5.19 3.26 -0.50
CA GLU A 153 -6.14 3.72 0.53
C GLU A 153 -6.22 2.75 1.71
N LEU A 154 -6.21 1.44 1.45
CA LEU A 154 -6.19 0.41 2.49
C LEU A 154 -4.96 0.53 3.41
N SER A 155 -3.83 0.99 2.89
CA SER A 155 -2.61 1.21 3.68
C SER A 155 -2.68 2.49 4.56
N VAL A 156 -3.50 3.47 4.18
CA VAL A 156 -3.62 4.76 4.87
C VAL A 156 -4.73 4.72 5.93
N LEU A 157 -5.90 4.14 5.61
CA LEU A 157 -7.08 4.21 6.48
C LEU A 157 -6.87 3.60 7.89
N PRO A 158 -6.28 2.41 8.07
CA PRO A 158 -6.05 1.85 9.41
C PRO A 158 -5.03 2.67 10.22
N MET A 159 -4.15 3.42 9.55
CA MET A 159 -3.14 4.24 10.20
C MET A 159 -3.76 5.31 11.10
N TYR A 160 -4.87 5.91 10.66
CA TYR A 160 -5.64 6.86 11.46
C TYR A 160 -6.02 6.28 12.82
N LEU A 161 -6.63 5.09 12.81
CA LEU A 161 -7.10 4.41 14.02
C LEU A 161 -5.92 3.99 14.90
N LEU A 162 -4.84 3.54 14.28
CA LEU A 162 -3.62 3.14 14.97
C LEU A 162 -2.97 4.32 15.72
N ILE A 163 -2.87 5.49 15.08
CA ILE A 163 -2.29 6.68 15.71
C ILE A 163 -3.24 7.29 16.74
N SER A 164 -4.52 7.44 16.41
CA SER A 164 -5.50 8.06 17.33
C SER A 164 -5.71 7.25 18.62
N LYS A 165 -5.59 5.93 18.58
CA LYS A 165 -5.86 5.08 19.75
C LYS A 165 -4.62 4.66 20.54
N TRP A 166 -3.49 4.43 19.86
CA TRP A 166 -2.24 3.98 20.50
C TRP A 166 -1.10 4.99 20.39
N GLY A 167 -1.33 6.15 19.78
CA GLY A 167 -0.36 7.22 19.70
C GLY A 167 -0.12 7.93 21.03
N SER A 168 0.82 8.87 21.00
CA SER A 168 1.22 9.69 22.15
C SER A 168 1.04 11.18 21.85
N ASP A 169 0.67 11.95 22.86
CA ASP A 169 0.54 13.40 22.73
C ASP A 169 1.90 14.08 22.69
N SER A 170 2.06 15.08 21.83
CA SER A 170 3.25 15.91 21.74
C SER A 170 3.08 17.13 22.65
N LYS A 171 3.94 17.26 23.66
CA LYS A 171 3.96 18.43 24.56
C LYS A 171 5.01 19.42 24.10
N PHE A 172 4.55 20.61 23.68
CA PHE A 172 5.42 21.74 23.35
C PHE A 172 5.43 22.76 24.50
N ALA A 173 6.31 23.75 24.44
CA ALA A 173 6.46 24.75 25.50
C ALA A 173 5.16 25.54 25.78
N THR A 174 4.33 25.78 24.76
CA THR A 174 3.14 26.65 24.85
C THR A 174 1.81 25.92 24.60
N PHE A 175 1.83 24.70 24.06
CA PHE A 175 0.61 23.94 23.77
C PHE A 175 0.87 22.43 23.80
N VAL A 176 -0.20 21.65 23.93
CA VAL A 176 -0.19 20.20 23.76
C VAL A 176 -0.91 19.88 22.46
N ARG A 177 -0.32 19.00 21.65
CA ARG A 177 -0.94 18.46 20.45
C ARG A 177 -1.32 17.02 20.71
N SER A 178 -2.60 16.71 20.65
CA SER A 178 -3.08 15.36 20.92
C SER A 178 -2.76 14.40 19.76
N SER A 179 -2.65 13.12 20.08
CA SER A 179 -2.46 12.07 19.06
C SER A 179 -3.62 12.04 18.05
N GLU A 180 -4.85 12.33 18.46
CA GLU A 180 -6.03 12.40 17.60
C GLU A 180 -5.95 13.57 16.62
N TYR A 181 -5.45 14.73 17.06
CA TYR A 181 -5.20 15.86 16.16
C TYR A 181 -4.19 15.49 15.07
N SER A 182 -3.06 14.88 15.46
CA SER A 182 -2.02 14.44 14.52
C SER A 182 -2.56 13.38 13.55
N ALA A 183 -3.34 12.41 14.05
CA ALA A 183 -3.97 11.38 13.23
C ALA A 183 -4.96 11.99 12.22
N LEU A 184 -5.80 12.93 12.66
CA LEU A 184 -6.77 13.60 11.80
C LEU A 184 -6.07 14.45 10.74
N LYS A 185 -5.06 15.24 11.12
CA LYS A 185 -4.25 16.05 10.18
C LYS A 185 -3.62 15.17 9.10
N LEU A 186 -2.96 14.09 9.50
CA LEU A 186 -2.36 13.12 8.58
C LEU A 186 -3.42 12.58 7.61
N THR A 187 -4.55 12.11 8.13
CA THR A 187 -5.60 11.49 7.33
C THR A 187 -6.20 12.47 6.32
N LEU A 188 -6.56 13.69 6.76
CA LEU A 188 -7.15 14.70 5.89
C LEU A 188 -6.20 15.14 4.78
N VAL A 189 -4.91 15.32 5.08
CA VAL A 189 -3.92 15.71 4.07
C VAL A 189 -3.69 14.58 3.07
N LEU A 190 -3.58 13.33 3.52
CA LEU A 190 -3.35 12.19 2.63
C LEU A 190 -4.58 11.86 1.77
N VAL A 191 -5.79 11.87 2.34
CA VAL A 191 -7.04 11.66 1.59
C VAL A 191 -7.29 12.82 0.63
N GLY A 192 -7.03 14.07 1.05
CA GLY A 192 -7.12 15.23 0.16
C GLY A 192 -6.20 15.10 -1.06
N ALA A 193 -4.99 14.59 -0.86
CA ALA A 193 -4.06 14.32 -1.94
C ALA A 193 -4.49 13.12 -2.82
N SER A 194 -5.10 12.09 -2.22
CA SER A 194 -5.52 10.90 -2.94
C SER A 194 -6.71 11.14 -3.87
N VAL A 195 -7.52 12.17 -3.62
CA VAL A 195 -8.53 12.67 -4.58
C VAL A 195 -7.88 13.04 -5.93
N LEU A 196 -6.69 13.66 -5.93
CA LEU A 196 -5.98 13.99 -7.18
C LEU A 196 -5.56 12.72 -7.93
N ILE A 197 -5.13 11.69 -7.21
CA ILE A 197 -4.76 10.39 -7.77
C ILE A 197 -5.99 9.75 -8.41
N TRP A 198 -7.11 9.68 -7.66
CA TRP A 198 -8.34 9.07 -8.12
C TRP A 198 -8.92 9.74 -9.37
N VAL A 199 -8.99 11.07 -9.36
CA VAL A 199 -9.44 11.86 -10.52
C VAL A 199 -8.57 11.57 -11.75
N SER A 200 -7.25 11.45 -11.55
CA SER A 200 -6.33 11.13 -12.65
C SER A 200 -6.53 9.72 -13.20
N ILE A 201 -6.72 8.73 -12.33
CA ILE A 201 -7.00 7.35 -12.73
C ILE A 201 -8.28 7.27 -13.56
N VAL A 202 -9.35 7.92 -13.11
CA VAL A 202 -10.63 7.95 -13.84
C VAL A 202 -10.49 8.67 -15.18
N ALA A 203 -9.77 9.81 -15.20
CA ALA A 203 -9.54 10.54 -16.45
C ALA A 203 -8.75 9.71 -17.46
N ILE A 204 -7.69 9.04 -17.02
CA ILE A 204 -6.87 8.16 -17.87
C ILE A 204 -7.72 7.01 -18.43
N PHE A 205 -8.53 6.36 -17.59
CA PHE A 205 -9.40 5.26 -18.01
C PHE A 205 -10.36 5.69 -19.13
N VAL A 206 -11.00 6.86 -18.98
CA VAL A 206 -11.94 7.38 -19.98
C VAL A 206 -11.21 7.82 -21.26
N GLN A 207 -10.10 8.54 -21.13
CA GLN A 207 -9.41 9.15 -22.27
C GLN A 207 -8.56 8.16 -23.08
N ALA A 208 -8.11 7.07 -22.47
CA ALA A 208 -7.37 6.03 -23.18
C ALA A 208 -8.25 5.12 -24.05
N GLU A 209 -9.58 5.15 -23.86
CA GLU A 209 -10.60 4.37 -24.60
C GLU A 209 -10.27 2.87 -24.80
N LEU A 210 -9.43 2.29 -23.92
CA LEU A 210 -9.08 0.87 -23.92
C LEU A 210 -10.08 0.02 -23.13
N GLY A 211 -10.75 0.63 -22.15
CA GLY A 211 -11.69 -0.06 -21.25
C GLY A 211 -10.97 -0.96 -20.25
N SER A 212 -9.74 -0.58 -19.84
CA SER A 212 -8.86 -1.36 -18.98
C SER A 212 -8.13 -0.46 -17.97
N PHE A 213 -7.99 -0.93 -16.73
CA PHE A 213 -7.15 -0.31 -15.70
C PHE A 213 -5.73 -0.92 -15.65
N ASP A 214 -5.40 -1.86 -16.53
CA ASP A 214 -4.07 -2.46 -16.64
C ASP A 214 -3.03 -1.39 -17.05
N ILE A 215 -2.07 -1.15 -16.17
CA ILE A 215 -1.03 -0.13 -16.34
C ILE A 215 -0.21 -0.41 -17.61
N ASN A 216 0.13 -1.68 -17.87
CA ASN A 216 0.96 -2.04 -19.01
C ASN A 216 0.19 -1.82 -20.32
N GLN A 217 -1.10 -2.20 -20.36
CA GLN A 217 -1.93 -1.95 -21.54
C GLN A 217 -2.11 -0.46 -21.83
N ILE A 218 -2.29 0.36 -20.80
CA ILE A 218 -2.39 1.82 -20.94
C ILE A 218 -1.07 2.39 -21.46
N GLN A 219 0.06 1.94 -20.95
CA GLN A 219 1.38 2.40 -21.40
C GLN A 219 1.70 1.97 -22.84
N GLU A 220 1.32 0.76 -23.25
CA GLU A 220 1.61 0.26 -24.60
C GLU A 220 0.65 0.80 -25.65
N ASN A 221 -0.65 0.87 -25.33
CA ASN A 221 -1.71 1.09 -26.31
C ASN A 221 -2.55 2.36 -26.07
N GLY A 222 -2.50 2.93 -24.85
CA GLY A 222 -3.31 4.09 -24.46
C GLY A 222 -2.62 5.43 -24.70
N ILE A 223 -1.29 5.49 -24.61
CA ILE A 223 -0.51 6.74 -24.69
C ILE A 223 -0.78 7.51 -25.98
N GLY A 224 -0.92 6.81 -27.12
CA GLY A 224 -1.21 7.45 -28.41
C GLY A 224 -2.54 8.22 -28.45
N GLN A 225 -3.47 7.91 -27.55
CA GLN A 225 -4.76 8.60 -27.42
C GLN A 225 -4.72 9.77 -26.42
N LEU A 226 -3.71 9.82 -25.56
CA LEU A 226 -3.55 10.86 -24.56
C LEU A 226 -2.77 12.03 -25.16
N SER A 227 -3.43 13.18 -25.37
CA SER A 227 -2.73 14.39 -25.82
C SER A 227 -1.62 14.81 -24.83
N VAL A 228 -0.55 15.42 -25.33
CA VAL A 228 0.57 15.89 -24.47
C VAL A 228 0.08 16.82 -23.36
N GLN A 229 -0.90 17.67 -23.65
CA GLN A 229 -1.52 18.55 -22.66
C GLN A 229 -2.25 17.74 -21.57
N PHE A 230 -3.00 16.70 -21.95
CA PHE A 230 -3.66 15.80 -21.01
C PHE A 230 -2.64 15.10 -20.12
N GLN A 231 -1.60 14.51 -20.72
CA GLN A 231 -0.54 13.80 -19.99
C GLN A 231 0.14 14.73 -18.97
N ASN A 232 0.52 15.94 -19.36
CA ASN A 232 1.13 16.91 -18.45
C ASN A 232 0.23 17.28 -17.27
N ILE A 233 -1.07 17.53 -17.51
CA ILE A 233 -2.01 17.90 -16.44
C ILE A 233 -2.18 16.75 -15.45
N PHE A 234 -2.48 15.55 -15.95
CA PHE A 234 -2.78 14.41 -15.09
C PHE A 234 -1.53 13.78 -14.47
N PHE A 235 -0.38 13.89 -15.12
CA PHE A 235 0.90 13.59 -14.49
C PHE A 235 1.17 14.54 -13.31
N LEU A 236 0.93 15.84 -13.45
CA LEU A 236 1.08 16.77 -12.32
C LEU A 236 0.11 16.45 -11.18
N CYS A 237 -1.13 16.07 -11.48
CA CYS A 237 -2.09 15.62 -10.46
C CYS A 237 -1.62 14.35 -9.73
N LEU A 238 -1.14 13.33 -10.46
CA LEU A 238 -0.56 12.12 -9.88
C LEU A 238 0.69 12.45 -9.05
N MET A 239 1.61 13.25 -9.60
CA MET A 239 2.84 13.67 -8.93
C MET A 239 2.55 14.44 -7.64
N LEU A 240 1.59 15.35 -7.64
CA LEU A 240 1.18 16.07 -6.42
C LEU A 240 0.50 15.12 -5.42
N GLY A 241 -0.42 14.28 -5.88
CA GLY A 241 -1.13 13.32 -5.03
C GLY A 241 -0.17 12.38 -4.30
N PHE A 242 0.69 11.69 -5.04
CA PHE A 242 1.72 10.81 -4.48
C PHE A 242 2.84 11.58 -3.76
N GLY A 243 3.18 12.77 -4.24
CA GLY A 243 4.23 13.62 -3.66
C GLY A 243 3.89 14.10 -2.26
N VAL A 244 2.61 14.37 -1.98
CA VAL A 244 2.13 14.66 -0.63
C VAL A 244 2.40 13.48 0.31
N LEU A 245 2.10 12.23 -0.10
CA LEU A 245 2.40 11.03 0.68
C LEU A 245 3.91 10.80 0.83
N ALA A 246 4.70 11.10 -0.21
CA ALA A 246 6.15 11.02 -0.15
C ALA A 246 6.78 12.07 0.79
N GLY A 247 6.00 13.04 1.29
CA GLY A 247 6.51 14.12 2.12
C GLY A 247 7.33 15.13 1.32
N MET A 248 6.94 15.42 0.08
CA MET A 248 7.60 16.44 -0.73
C MET A 248 7.35 17.85 -0.19
N TRP A 249 8.34 18.72 -0.31
CA TRP A 249 8.16 20.15 -0.05
C TRP A 249 7.22 20.77 -1.11
N PRO A 250 6.26 21.64 -0.74
CA PRO A 250 5.98 22.19 0.60
C PRO A 250 4.94 21.41 1.42
N PHE A 251 4.46 20.26 0.95
CA PHE A 251 3.32 19.52 1.49
C PHE A 251 3.65 18.51 2.61
N HIS A 252 4.83 18.58 3.21
CA HIS A 252 5.34 17.58 4.16
C HIS A 252 4.95 17.81 5.63
N THR A 253 4.22 18.89 5.94
CA THR A 253 3.96 19.32 7.33
C THR A 253 3.14 18.33 8.17
N TRP A 254 2.48 17.37 7.54
CA TRP A 254 1.75 16.29 8.21
C TRP A 254 2.69 15.19 8.74
N SER A 255 3.85 14.98 8.08
CA SER A 255 4.76 13.87 8.38
C SER A 255 5.42 14.01 9.76
N PRO A 256 6.04 15.15 10.14
CA PRO A 256 6.61 15.31 11.48
C PRO A 256 5.59 15.10 12.60
N ASP A 257 4.38 15.63 12.43
CA ASP A 257 3.30 15.49 13.40
C ASP A 257 2.86 14.03 13.54
N GLY A 258 2.75 13.31 12.42
CA GLY A 258 2.38 11.90 12.37
C GLY A 258 3.45 10.99 12.99
N HIS A 259 4.74 11.19 12.68
CA HIS A 259 5.82 10.34 13.20
C HIS A 259 6.02 10.46 14.70
N VAL A 260 5.90 11.66 15.25
CA VAL A 260 6.04 11.89 16.70
C VAL A 260 4.85 11.28 17.45
N ALA A 261 3.65 11.35 16.87
CA ALA A 261 2.45 10.82 17.51
C ALA A 261 2.32 9.29 17.39
N ALA A 262 2.80 8.68 16.30
CA ALA A 262 2.57 7.26 16.02
C ALA A 262 3.26 6.32 17.04
N PRO A 263 2.62 5.21 17.45
CA PRO A 263 3.29 4.19 18.24
C PRO A 263 4.46 3.57 17.46
N THR A 264 5.46 3.04 18.17
CA THR A 264 6.75 2.63 17.58
C THR A 264 6.62 1.78 16.32
N ALA A 265 5.83 0.70 16.34
CA ALA A 265 5.65 -0.17 15.18
C ALA A 265 4.99 0.54 13.98
N VAL A 266 4.07 1.45 14.23
CA VAL A 266 3.37 2.22 13.18
C VAL A 266 4.31 3.27 12.62
N SER A 267 5.12 3.93 13.47
CA SER A 267 6.16 4.85 13.02
C SER A 267 7.22 4.14 12.16
N MET A 268 7.60 2.90 12.51
CA MET A 268 8.49 2.06 11.71
C MET A 268 7.90 1.75 10.32
N VAL A 269 6.62 1.33 10.23
CA VAL A 269 5.98 1.09 8.92
C VAL A 269 5.81 2.39 8.15
N HIS A 270 5.46 3.48 8.85
CA HIS A 270 5.24 4.78 8.23
C HIS A 270 6.51 5.33 7.58
N ALA A 271 7.58 5.48 8.37
CA ALA A 271 8.86 5.99 7.89
C ALA A 271 9.56 4.98 6.98
N GLY A 272 9.50 3.69 7.32
CA GLY A 272 10.18 2.63 6.60
C GLY A 272 9.59 2.41 5.21
N VAL A 273 8.26 2.39 5.08
CA VAL A 273 7.59 1.83 3.91
C VAL A 273 6.49 2.72 3.33
N LEU A 274 5.56 3.26 4.14
CA LEU A 274 4.41 4.01 3.61
C LEU A 274 4.82 5.27 2.85
N MET A 275 5.80 6.03 3.34
CA MET A 275 6.31 7.19 2.58
C MET A 275 6.95 6.79 1.24
N LYS A 276 7.43 5.55 1.10
CA LYS A 276 7.97 5.04 -0.17
C LYS A 276 6.87 4.74 -1.16
N LEU A 277 5.63 4.49 -0.72
CA LEU A 277 4.49 4.30 -1.63
C LEU A 277 4.25 5.54 -2.50
N GLY A 278 4.43 6.74 -1.95
CA GLY A 278 4.33 7.98 -2.73
C GLY A 278 5.37 8.02 -3.85
N ALA A 279 6.65 7.92 -3.51
CA ALA A 279 7.72 7.90 -4.51
C ALA A 279 7.55 6.75 -5.52
N PHE A 280 7.16 5.56 -5.04
CA PHE A 280 6.89 4.40 -5.86
C PHE A 280 5.72 4.62 -6.82
N GLY A 281 4.63 5.25 -6.39
CA GLY A 281 3.50 5.61 -7.25
C GLY A 281 3.91 6.58 -8.36
N ILE A 282 4.76 7.57 -8.04
CA ILE A 282 5.34 8.48 -9.05
C ILE A 282 6.18 7.69 -10.05
N LEU A 283 6.99 6.73 -9.61
CA LEU A 283 7.84 5.91 -10.48
C LEU A 283 7.04 4.91 -11.33
N ARG A 284 6.02 4.27 -10.76
CA ARG A 284 5.19 3.25 -11.42
C ARG A 284 4.27 3.88 -12.46
N LEU A 285 3.70 5.04 -12.15
CA LEU A 285 2.71 5.72 -12.98
C LEU A 285 3.28 6.89 -13.77
N GLN A 286 4.55 6.80 -14.16
CA GLN A 286 5.14 7.73 -15.12
C GLN A 286 4.42 7.55 -16.46
N LEU A 287 3.70 8.60 -16.87
CA LEU A 287 3.27 8.77 -18.25
C LEU A 287 4.44 9.44 -18.98
N PRO A 288 5.01 8.83 -20.03
CA PRO A 288 6.18 9.37 -20.74
C PRO A 288 5.88 10.64 -21.54
#